data_AF-A0A660UMW8-F1
#
_entry.id   AF-A0A660UMW8-F1
#
_cell.length_a   1.000
_cell.length_b   1.000
_cell.length_c   1.000
_cell.angle_alpha   90.00
_cell.angle_beta   90.00
_cell.angle_gamma   90.00
#
_symmetry.space_group_name_H-M   'P 1'
#
loop_
_entity.id
_entity.type
_entity.pdbx_description
1 polymer ?
#
loop_
_entity_poly.entity_id
_entity_poly.type
_entity_poly.pdbx_seq_one_letter_code
_entity_poly.pdbx_strand_id
1 'polypeptide(L)'
;MRSFLITLCLVLLATGCGAGQIQIDTDSGDVEYYAVLMGGQKIGHATHVRSTDSDIVTTTEILDMVIGRGAVSIPVSTTETNIETADGKPIGFEYAEDLGGLGGKKMTGRLNEQGRLEITTLDLGIEQKAVIDWPAGAVMAEGLRLLELGKGLTEGATYQARIFSPALLDVVDASVRIGPTTNVDLFGRVLPLTEVSVSMQMQGTTFTSVSYVDSELKAQKTIMPMMGMNLELVACDKAFALSENDVVDFLEKLLIPSPVALKDLSSTESITYQLAPAAGKHLSIPSTDNQTVQITQDGKVLVTVRPAPMPSGDKLPYRGNDPRILEALKPAQYLQSDNNQIISLARQAVGDTKDTAEAARKIENFVNEYITEKNLSVGYASAAEVALSGQGDCTEHAVLTAALCRAAGVPARVVSGIVYIEDFAGRKDVFGGHAWTEAYIGGKWIGLDATRAPAGFDPGHITMAVGNGDPADFFAMANILGYFKIEEITFEPAASAAVGMK
;
A
#
# COMPACT_ATOMS: atom_id res chain seq x y z
N MET A 1 -13.65 -19.11 -10.44
CA MET A 1 -12.90 -17.99 -9.84
C MET A 1 -11.97 -18.57 -8.79
N ARG A 2 -10.67 -18.41 -8.97
CA ARG A 2 -9.68 -18.92 -8.00
C ARG A 2 -9.10 -17.73 -7.23
N SER A 3 -8.38 -17.97 -6.12
CA SER A 3 -7.91 -16.93 -5.18
C SER A 3 -7.07 -15.82 -5.82
N PHE A 4 -6.71 -15.96 -7.09
CA PHE A 4 -6.14 -14.96 -7.99
C PHE A 4 -6.70 -13.53 -7.80
N LEU A 5 -8.00 -13.40 -7.56
CA LEU A 5 -8.64 -12.09 -7.33
C LEU A 5 -8.28 -11.42 -6.01
N ILE A 6 -7.93 -12.21 -5.00
CA ILE A 6 -7.65 -11.73 -3.65
C ILE A 6 -6.16 -11.50 -3.48
N THR A 7 -5.32 -12.44 -3.93
CA THR A 7 -3.87 -12.26 -3.96
C THR A 7 -3.51 -11.00 -4.77
N LEU A 8 -4.20 -10.73 -5.88
CA LEU A 8 -3.94 -9.56 -6.74
C LEU A 8 -4.52 -8.24 -6.22
N CYS A 9 -5.69 -8.24 -5.57
CA CYS A 9 -6.22 -7.05 -4.88
C CYS A 9 -5.32 -6.65 -3.69
N LEU A 10 -4.59 -7.62 -3.14
CA LEU A 10 -3.77 -7.48 -1.96
C LEU A 10 -2.28 -7.27 -2.24
N VAL A 11 -1.80 -7.42 -3.48
CA VAL A 11 -0.45 -6.95 -3.86
C VAL A 11 -0.25 -5.46 -3.56
N LEU A 12 -1.34 -4.70 -3.41
CA LEU A 12 -1.35 -3.29 -2.97
C LEU A 12 -1.53 -3.08 -1.46
N LEU A 13 -1.76 -4.13 -0.67
CA LEU A 13 -2.08 -4.08 0.75
C LEU A 13 -1.25 -5.07 1.60
N ALA A 14 -0.35 -5.80 0.95
CA ALA A 14 0.55 -6.77 1.53
C ALA A 14 1.95 -6.20 1.58
N THR A 15 2.84 -6.90 2.27
CA THR A 15 3.92 -6.31 3.06
C THR A 15 5.31 -6.95 2.89
N GLY A 16 6.29 -6.29 2.23
CA GLY A 16 7.60 -6.91 1.84
C GLY A 16 8.65 -7.18 2.97
N CYS A 17 9.62 -8.10 2.72
CA CYS A 17 10.91 -8.51 3.41
C CYS A 17 11.63 -9.92 3.11
N GLY A 18 12.76 -10.03 2.39
CA GLY A 18 13.27 -11.06 1.40
C GLY A 18 13.24 -12.56 1.62
N ALA A 19 12.96 -13.35 0.57
CA ALA A 19 13.82 -14.51 0.27
C ALA A 19 13.65 -15.19 -1.12
N GLY A 20 14.73 -15.89 -1.50
CA GLY A 20 14.86 -16.70 -2.70
C GLY A 20 13.71 -17.70 -2.94
N GLN A 21 13.63 -18.10 -4.20
CA GLN A 21 12.56 -18.93 -4.79
C GLN A 21 12.07 -20.01 -3.83
N ILE A 22 10.80 -19.91 -3.43
CA ILE A 22 10.07 -21.11 -3.02
C ILE A 22 10.13 -22.04 -4.23
N GLN A 23 10.71 -23.22 -4.04
CA GLN A 23 10.84 -24.20 -5.11
C GLN A 23 9.45 -24.82 -5.32
N ILE A 24 8.71 -24.29 -6.28
CA ILE A 24 7.37 -24.75 -6.61
C ILE A 24 7.52 -25.88 -7.62
N ASP A 25 6.99 -27.04 -7.27
CA ASP A 25 6.85 -28.13 -8.22
C ASP A 25 5.79 -27.73 -9.25
N THR A 26 6.26 -27.33 -10.44
CA THR A 26 5.41 -27.02 -11.60
C THR A 26 5.25 -28.23 -12.53
N ASP A 27 5.84 -29.37 -12.18
CA ASP A 27 5.82 -30.61 -12.97
C ASP A 27 4.68 -31.56 -12.54
N SER A 28 4.04 -31.32 -11.39
CA SER A 28 2.90 -32.09 -10.89
C SER A 28 1.64 -31.22 -10.64
N GLY A 29 0.64 -31.32 -11.53
CA GLY A 29 -0.67 -30.69 -11.35
C GLY A 29 -1.24 -29.98 -12.59
N ASP A 30 -2.44 -29.41 -12.43
CA ASP A 30 -3.07 -28.56 -13.44
C ASP A 30 -2.44 -27.16 -13.36
N VAL A 31 -1.66 -26.79 -14.38
CA VAL A 31 -0.96 -25.50 -14.45
C VAL A 31 -1.64 -24.58 -15.45
N GLU A 32 -1.87 -23.34 -15.04
CA GLU A 32 -2.48 -22.28 -15.86
C GLU A 32 -1.58 -21.06 -15.89
N TYR A 33 -1.40 -20.48 -17.07
CA TYR A 33 -0.54 -19.32 -17.29
C TYR A 33 -1.37 -18.12 -17.74
N TYR A 34 -1.02 -16.96 -17.22
CA TYR A 34 -1.67 -15.69 -17.52
C TYR A 34 -0.61 -14.65 -17.89
N ALA A 35 -0.90 -13.87 -18.93
CA ALA A 35 -0.19 -12.61 -19.17
C ALA A 35 -0.81 -11.54 -18.27
N VAL A 36 0.03 -10.79 -17.56
CA VAL A 36 -0.40 -9.66 -16.74
C VAL A 36 -0.17 -8.40 -17.58
N LEU A 37 -1.26 -7.74 -17.93
CA LEU A 37 -1.25 -6.55 -18.76
C LEU A 37 -1.69 -5.33 -17.95
N MET A 38 -1.13 -4.18 -18.29
CA MET A 38 -1.64 -2.90 -17.84
C MET A 38 -1.57 -1.87 -18.96
N GLY A 39 -2.66 -1.16 -19.20
CA GLY A 39 -2.74 -0.25 -20.35
C GLY A 39 -2.53 -0.96 -21.71
N GLY A 40 -2.78 -2.28 -21.76
CA GLY A 40 -2.54 -3.12 -22.93
C GLY A 40 -1.08 -3.59 -23.10
N GLN A 41 -0.15 -3.16 -22.25
CA GLN A 41 1.26 -3.58 -22.28
C GLN A 41 1.49 -4.75 -21.31
N LYS A 42 2.35 -5.70 -21.68
CA LYS A 42 2.60 -6.88 -20.84
C LYS A 42 3.63 -6.55 -19.78
N ILE A 43 3.18 -6.32 -18.54
CA ILE A 43 4.08 -5.95 -17.44
C ILE A 43 4.52 -7.15 -16.61
N GLY A 44 3.97 -8.33 -16.87
CA GLY A 44 4.23 -9.50 -16.05
C GLY A 44 3.55 -10.77 -16.52
N HIS A 45 3.55 -11.75 -15.63
CA HIS A 45 2.81 -12.98 -15.79
C HIS A 45 2.33 -13.50 -14.45
N ALA A 46 1.39 -14.42 -14.51
CA ALA A 46 0.92 -15.10 -13.32
C ALA A 46 0.74 -16.59 -13.62
N THR A 47 0.99 -17.42 -12.61
CA THR A 47 0.91 -18.86 -12.69
C THR A 47 -0.03 -19.36 -11.61
N HIS A 48 -0.96 -20.22 -12.01
CA HIS A 48 -1.81 -20.98 -11.10
C HIS A 48 -1.41 -22.45 -11.16
N VAL A 49 -1.17 -23.08 -10.02
CA VAL A 49 -0.91 -24.52 -9.92
C VAL A 49 -1.89 -25.11 -8.93
N ARG A 50 -2.64 -26.12 -9.36
CA ARG A 50 -3.43 -26.95 -8.45
C ARG A 50 -2.97 -28.39 -8.53
N SER A 51 -2.57 -28.95 -7.40
CA SER A 51 -2.21 -30.36 -7.27
C SER A 51 -3.10 -31.04 -6.23
N THR A 52 -3.27 -32.35 -6.37
CA THR A 52 -4.02 -33.17 -5.43
C THR A 52 -3.23 -34.43 -5.16
N ASP A 53 -2.81 -34.60 -3.91
CA ASP A 53 -2.19 -35.82 -3.42
C ASP A 53 -3.07 -36.41 -2.32
N SER A 54 -3.68 -37.56 -2.62
CA SER A 54 -4.57 -38.27 -1.70
C SER A 54 -5.77 -37.38 -1.28
N ASP A 55 -5.81 -36.95 -0.01
CA ASP A 55 -6.87 -36.08 0.54
C ASP A 55 -6.41 -34.62 0.71
N ILE A 56 -5.23 -34.27 0.19
CA ILE A 56 -4.65 -32.94 0.31
C ILE A 56 -4.67 -32.25 -1.05
N VAL A 57 -5.23 -31.05 -1.09
CA VAL A 57 -5.19 -30.14 -2.23
C VAL A 57 -4.24 -29.02 -1.91
N THR A 58 -3.27 -28.81 -2.79
CA THR A 58 -2.37 -27.66 -2.74
C THR A 58 -2.67 -26.76 -3.92
N THR A 59 -2.93 -25.49 -3.62
CA THR A 59 -3.15 -24.46 -4.65
C THR A 59 -2.09 -23.39 -4.48
N THR A 60 -1.24 -23.21 -5.49
CA THR A 60 -0.19 -22.19 -5.51
C THR A 60 -0.49 -21.15 -6.60
N GLU A 61 -0.43 -19.89 -6.21
CA GLU A 61 -0.59 -18.74 -7.10
C GLU A 61 0.67 -17.89 -7.05
N ILE A 62 1.21 -17.61 -8.23
CA ILE A 62 2.41 -16.80 -8.42
C ILE A 62 2.01 -15.61 -9.28
N LEU A 63 2.41 -14.42 -8.87
CA LEU A 63 2.33 -13.22 -9.68
C LEU A 63 3.73 -12.61 -9.75
N ASP A 64 4.22 -12.40 -10.97
CA ASP A 64 5.46 -11.69 -11.24
C ASP A 64 5.19 -10.55 -12.21
N MET A 65 5.49 -9.32 -11.80
CA MET A 65 5.30 -8.14 -12.63
C MET A 65 6.42 -7.12 -12.41
N VAL A 66 6.48 -6.13 -13.29
CA VAL A 66 7.45 -5.03 -13.21
C VAL A 66 6.69 -3.71 -13.22
N ILE A 67 7.06 -2.82 -12.30
CA ILE A 67 6.51 -1.47 -12.18
C ILE A 67 7.62 -0.47 -12.53
N GLY A 68 7.37 0.41 -13.50
CA GLY A 68 8.28 1.50 -13.82
C GLY A 68 8.11 2.69 -12.88
N ARG A 69 9.21 3.28 -12.43
CA ARG A 69 9.27 4.54 -11.67
C ARG A 69 10.34 5.44 -12.29
N GLY A 70 9.96 6.19 -13.32
CA GLY A 70 10.91 6.96 -14.12
C GLY A 70 11.92 6.05 -14.84
N ALA A 71 13.21 6.26 -14.58
CA ALA A 71 14.28 5.47 -15.21
C ALA A 71 14.51 4.10 -14.55
N VAL A 72 13.78 3.78 -13.46
CA VAL A 72 13.97 2.55 -12.69
C VAL A 72 12.79 1.60 -12.92
N SER A 73 13.07 0.30 -12.91
CA SER A 73 12.08 -0.76 -13.00
C SER A 73 12.16 -1.61 -11.74
N ILE A 74 11.02 -1.76 -11.07
CA ILE A 74 10.90 -2.47 -9.80
C ILE A 74 10.18 -3.79 -10.04
N PRO A 75 10.86 -4.93 -9.85
CA PRO A 75 10.19 -6.22 -9.88
C PRO A 75 9.29 -6.34 -8.64
N VAL A 76 8.08 -6.85 -8.86
CA VAL A 76 7.12 -7.21 -7.82
C VAL A 76 6.76 -8.67 -8.02
N SER A 77 6.92 -9.48 -6.98
CA SER A 77 6.60 -10.90 -6.98
C SER A 77 5.74 -11.23 -5.78
N THR A 78 4.76 -12.11 -5.94
CA THR A 78 4.05 -12.74 -4.83
C THR A 78 3.85 -14.22 -5.12
N THR A 79 3.91 -15.03 -4.08
CA THR A 79 3.66 -16.46 -4.10
C THR A 79 2.77 -16.79 -2.91
N GLU A 80 1.60 -17.32 -3.16
CA GLU A 80 0.68 -17.80 -2.14
C GLU A 80 0.40 -19.28 -2.38
N THR A 81 0.60 -20.12 -1.37
CA THR A 81 0.28 -21.53 -1.40
C THR A 81 -0.73 -21.83 -0.30
N ASN A 82 -1.91 -22.28 -0.69
CA ASN A 82 -2.97 -22.71 0.20
C ASN A 82 -2.99 -24.25 0.27
N ILE A 83 -3.03 -24.79 1.48
CA ILE A 83 -3.04 -26.23 1.75
C ILE A 83 -4.35 -26.56 2.45
N GLU A 84 -5.16 -27.39 1.79
CA GLU A 84 -6.51 -27.75 2.22
C GLU A 84 -6.75 -29.26 2.07
N THR A 85 -7.76 -29.77 2.75
CA THR A 85 -8.30 -31.10 2.45
C THR A 85 -9.07 -31.09 1.12
N ALA A 86 -9.36 -32.26 0.54
CA ALA A 86 -10.15 -32.36 -0.69
C ALA A 86 -11.60 -31.86 -0.55
N ASP A 87 -12.12 -31.76 0.67
CA ASP A 87 -13.42 -31.13 0.98
C ASP A 87 -13.31 -29.63 1.34
N GLY A 88 -12.12 -29.01 1.15
CA GLY A 88 -11.91 -27.57 1.31
C GLY A 88 -11.76 -27.10 2.75
N LYS A 89 -11.35 -27.98 3.68
CA LYS A 89 -11.00 -27.56 5.04
C LYS A 89 -9.56 -27.05 5.07
N PRO A 90 -9.30 -25.91 5.73
CA PRO A 90 -7.98 -25.34 5.83
C PRO A 90 -7.04 -26.23 6.64
N ILE A 91 -5.78 -26.34 6.20
CA ILE A 91 -4.68 -27.00 6.91
C ILE A 91 -3.59 -25.98 7.21
N GLY A 92 -3.25 -25.16 6.22
CA GLY A 92 -2.23 -24.14 6.37
C GLY A 92 -1.96 -23.40 5.07
N PHE A 93 -0.98 -22.52 5.12
CA PHE A 93 -0.52 -21.77 3.96
C PHE A 93 0.98 -21.50 4.03
N GLU A 94 1.55 -21.21 2.86
CA GLU A 94 2.84 -20.57 2.72
C GLU A 94 2.64 -19.31 1.88
N TYR A 95 3.29 -18.23 2.26
CA TYR A 95 3.19 -16.96 1.58
C TYR A 95 4.56 -16.33 1.49
N ALA A 96 4.88 -15.85 0.30
CA ALA A 96 6.04 -15.02 0.05
C ALA A 96 5.66 -13.86 -0.85
N GLU A 97 6.36 -12.76 -0.70
CA GLU A 97 6.19 -11.59 -1.54
C GLU A 97 7.51 -10.89 -1.73
N ASP A 98 7.63 -10.00 -2.68
CA ASP A 98 8.72 -9.06 -2.88
C ASP A 98 8.16 -7.86 -3.63
N LEU A 99 8.14 -6.70 -2.97
CA LEU A 99 7.60 -5.47 -3.53
C LEU A 99 8.72 -4.57 -4.06
N GLY A 100 9.88 -5.14 -4.37
CA GLY A 100 11.09 -4.39 -4.71
C GLY A 100 11.74 -3.72 -3.50
N GLY A 101 11.48 -4.26 -2.31
CA GLY A 101 12.12 -3.86 -1.05
C GLY A 101 13.54 -4.45 -0.92
N LEU A 102 14.15 -4.38 0.26
CA LEU A 102 15.53 -4.83 0.47
C LEU A 102 15.58 -6.32 0.86
N GLY A 103 14.75 -7.03 0.08
CA GLY A 103 14.23 -8.37 0.20
C GLY A 103 12.71 -8.30 0.37
N GLY A 104 11.85 -9.12 -0.25
CA GLY A 104 10.44 -9.49 0.11
C GLY A 104 9.95 -10.64 1.09
N LYS A 105 8.79 -10.52 1.80
CA LYS A 105 8.38 -11.20 3.08
C LYS A 105 8.18 -12.70 2.94
N LYS A 106 8.36 -13.47 4.03
CA LYS A 106 7.89 -14.86 4.11
C LYS A 106 7.01 -15.12 5.32
N MET A 107 5.99 -15.94 5.13
CA MET A 107 5.08 -16.35 6.18
C MET A 107 4.64 -17.79 5.95
N THR A 108 4.51 -18.53 7.04
CA THR A 108 3.87 -19.85 7.04
C THR A 108 2.82 -19.89 8.13
N GLY A 109 1.70 -20.52 7.85
CA GLY A 109 0.62 -20.73 8.81
C GLY A 109 0.23 -22.20 8.84
N ARG A 110 0.05 -22.77 10.03
CA ARG A 110 -0.49 -24.13 10.20
C ARG A 110 -1.54 -24.18 11.29
N LEU A 111 -2.67 -24.83 11.00
CA LEU A 111 -3.68 -25.10 12.00
C LEU A 111 -3.20 -26.21 12.93
N ASN A 112 -3.24 -25.95 14.23
CA ASN A 112 -2.98 -26.96 15.25
C ASN A 112 -4.23 -27.77 15.57
N GLU A 113 -4.08 -28.79 16.42
CA GLU A 113 -5.18 -29.68 16.83
C GLU A 113 -6.36 -28.96 17.51
N GLN A 114 -6.14 -27.74 18.00
CA GLN A 114 -7.17 -26.90 18.63
C GLN A 114 -7.90 -25.99 17.62
N GLY A 115 -7.56 -26.07 16.32
CA GLY A 115 -8.11 -25.22 15.28
C GLY A 115 -7.59 -23.78 15.31
N ARG A 116 -6.45 -23.53 15.97
CA ARG A 116 -5.78 -22.21 15.99
C ARG A 116 -4.64 -22.21 14.99
N LEU A 117 -4.48 -21.08 14.31
CA LEU A 117 -3.48 -20.90 13.26
C LEU A 117 -2.18 -20.39 13.88
N GLU A 118 -1.15 -21.24 13.86
CA GLU A 118 0.21 -20.92 14.28
C GLU A 118 0.97 -20.34 13.10
N ILE A 119 1.43 -19.10 13.24
CA ILE A 119 2.03 -18.31 12.18
C ILE A 119 3.48 -18.07 12.52
N THR A 120 4.36 -18.32 11.54
CA THR A 120 5.76 -17.89 11.59
C THR A 120 6.00 -16.94 10.44
N THR A 121 6.38 -15.70 10.76
CA THR A 121 6.75 -14.66 9.81
C THR A 121 8.27 -14.48 9.86
N LEU A 122 8.91 -14.53 8.70
CA LEU A 122 10.31 -14.17 8.53
C LEU A 122 10.38 -12.85 7.76
N ASP A 123 10.96 -11.85 8.41
CA ASP A 123 11.05 -10.49 7.91
C ASP A 123 12.48 -10.00 8.23
N LEU A 124 13.30 -9.73 7.20
CA LEU A 124 14.73 -9.40 7.32
C LEU A 124 15.57 -10.39 8.13
N GLY A 125 15.22 -11.68 8.05
CA GLY A 125 15.89 -12.70 8.86
C GLY A 125 15.49 -12.68 10.34
N ILE A 126 14.56 -11.81 10.74
CA ILE A 126 13.94 -11.82 12.07
C ILE A 126 12.70 -12.71 12.01
N GLU A 127 12.71 -13.77 12.81
CA GLU A 127 11.58 -14.67 12.97
C GLU A 127 10.62 -14.13 14.04
N GLN A 128 9.35 -13.98 13.68
CA GLN A 128 8.26 -13.63 14.57
C GLN A 128 7.22 -14.75 14.58
N LYS A 129 6.65 -15.03 15.76
CA LYS A 129 5.60 -16.03 15.92
C LYS A 129 4.32 -15.40 16.46
N ALA A 130 3.21 -15.78 15.87
CA ALA A 130 1.87 -15.39 16.31
C ALA A 130 0.95 -16.62 16.33
N VAL A 131 -0.11 -16.52 17.12
CA VAL A 131 -1.19 -17.51 17.12
C VAL A 131 -2.50 -16.75 17.05
N ILE A 132 -3.33 -17.07 16.06
CA ILE A 132 -4.66 -16.47 15.91
C ILE A 132 -5.74 -17.57 15.88
N ASP A 133 -6.95 -17.22 16.29
CA ASP A 133 -8.09 -18.12 16.12
C ASP A 133 -8.50 -18.15 14.63
N TRP A 134 -8.79 -19.34 14.10
CA TRP A 134 -9.25 -19.45 12.73
C TRP A 134 -10.59 -18.70 12.55
N PRO A 135 -10.70 -17.76 11.60
CA PRO A 135 -11.94 -17.02 11.42
C PRO A 135 -13.09 -17.94 11.01
N ALA A 136 -14.20 -17.88 11.75
CA ALA A 136 -15.33 -18.78 11.53
C ALA A 136 -15.93 -18.62 10.12
N GLY A 137 -16.05 -19.74 9.41
CA GLY A 137 -16.60 -19.80 8.06
C GLY A 137 -15.65 -19.32 6.96
N ALA A 138 -14.39 -19.00 7.30
CA ALA A 138 -13.40 -18.64 6.30
C ALA A 138 -12.99 -19.85 5.46
N VAL A 139 -12.86 -19.63 4.16
CA VAL A 139 -12.34 -20.57 3.18
C VAL A 139 -11.03 -20.08 2.59
N MET A 140 -10.20 -21.00 2.09
CA MET A 140 -9.05 -20.68 1.24
C MET A 140 -9.37 -21.09 -0.21
N ALA A 141 -8.37 -21.28 -1.06
CA ALA A 141 -8.54 -21.43 -2.50
C ALA A 141 -9.42 -22.62 -2.93
N GLU A 142 -9.25 -23.80 -2.34
CA GLU A 142 -10.03 -25.00 -2.66
C GLU A 142 -11.44 -24.92 -2.09
N GLY A 143 -11.61 -24.48 -0.84
CA GLY A 143 -12.91 -24.24 -0.24
C GLY A 143 -13.74 -23.21 -1.03
N LEU A 144 -13.09 -22.15 -1.53
CA LEU A 144 -13.71 -21.19 -2.44
C LEU A 144 -14.11 -21.85 -3.76
N ARG A 145 -13.22 -22.61 -4.41
CA ARG A 145 -13.53 -23.33 -5.66
C ARG A 145 -14.74 -24.25 -5.51
N LEU A 146 -14.83 -25.00 -4.41
CA LEU A 146 -15.95 -25.90 -4.12
C LEU A 146 -17.25 -25.13 -3.88
N LEU A 147 -17.19 -24.00 -3.15
CA LEU A 147 -18.33 -23.11 -2.98
C LEU A 147 -18.86 -22.64 -4.33
N GLU A 148 -17.98 -22.20 -5.22
CA GLU A 148 -18.36 -21.71 -6.55
C GLU A 148 -18.98 -22.79 -7.43
N LEU A 149 -18.39 -23.98 -7.45
CA LEU A 149 -18.97 -25.14 -8.13
C LEU A 149 -20.38 -25.46 -7.64
N GLY A 150 -20.60 -25.36 -6.32
CA GLY A 150 -21.91 -25.55 -5.72
C GLY A 150 -22.93 -24.45 -6.08
N LYS A 151 -22.47 -23.22 -6.39
CA LYS A 151 -23.32 -22.10 -6.81
C LYS A 151 -23.60 -22.09 -8.31
N GLY A 152 -22.63 -22.50 -9.13
CA GLY A 152 -22.73 -22.50 -10.59
C GLY A 152 -22.75 -21.10 -11.22
N LEU A 153 -23.09 -21.06 -12.51
CA LEU A 153 -23.03 -19.86 -13.37
C LEU A 153 -24.41 -19.38 -13.83
N THR A 154 -25.44 -19.53 -12.97
CA THR A 154 -26.76 -18.98 -13.30
C THR A 154 -26.72 -17.45 -13.30
N GLU A 155 -26.99 -16.84 -14.45
CA GLU A 155 -27.04 -15.39 -14.61
C GLU A 155 -27.96 -14.74 -13.57
N GLY A 156 -27.47 -13.66 -12.94
CA GLY A 156 -28.18 -12.94 -11.88
C GLY A 156 -28.04 -13.55 -10.49
N ALA A 157 -27.47 -14.75 -10.35
CA ALA A 157 -27.18 -15.32 -9.04
C ALA A 157 -26.15 -14.47 -8.27
N THR A 158 -26.32 -14.42 -6.95
CA THR A 158 -25.39 -13.76 -6.04
C THR A 158 -25.10 -14.65 -4.85
N TYR A 159 -23.90 -14.52 -4.29
CA TYR A 159 -23.52 -15.17 -3.05
C TYR A 159 -22.40 -14.39 -2.35
N GLN A 160 -22.17 -14.73 -1.08
CA GLN A 160 -21.08 -14.17 -0.28
C GLN A 160 -20.05 -15.27 -0.02
N ALA A 161 -18.80 -14.88 0.08
CA ALA A 161 -17.70 -15.73 0.52
C ALA A 161 -16.85 -14.99 1.55
N ARG A 162 -16.42 -15.67 2.61
CA ARG A 162 -15.47 -15.16 3.60
C ARG A 162 -14.12 -15.80 3.30
N ILE A 163 -13.18 -15.04 2.78
CA ILE A 163 -11.96 -15.62 2.23
C ILE A 163 -10.80 -15.21 3.11
N PHE A 164 -10.11 -16.19 3.68
CA PHE A 164 -8.93 -15.92 4.49
C PHE A 164 -7.79 -15.45 3.58
N SER A 165 -7.15 -14.36 3.95
CA SER A 165 -5.97 -13.85 3.26
C SER A 165 -4.71 -14.09 4.11
N PRO A 166 -3.76 -14.92 3.64
CA PRO A 166 -2.43 -15.02 4.23
C PRO A 166 -1.70 -13.68 4.35
N ALA A 167 -1.83 -12.81 3.35
CA ALA A 167 -1.19 -11.50 3.33
C ALA A 167 -1.67 -10.58 4.46
N LEU A 168 -2.98 -10.55 4.73
CA LEU A 168 -3.58 -9.72 5.78
C LEU A 168 -3.63 -10.41 7.15
N LEU A 169 -3.48 -11.74 7.19
CA LEU A 169 -3.80 -12.56 8.36
C LEU A 169 -5.22 -12.36 8.90
N ASP A 170 -6.16 -12.03 8.01
CA ASP A 170 -7.57 -11.78 8.31
C ASP A 170 -8.44 -12.19 7.11
N VAL A 171 -9.76 -12.08 7.27
CA VAL A 171 -10.73 -12.38 6.22
C VAL A 171 -11.10 -11.16 5.38
N VAL A 172 -11.28 -11.41 4.10
CA VAL A 172 -11.94 -10.48 3.17
C VAL A 172 -13.34 -11.03 2.89
N ASP A 173 -14.36 -10.25 3.25
CA ASP A 173 -15.75 -10.57 2.89
C ASP A 173 -16.02 -10.11 1.45
N ALA A 174 -16.32 -11.05 0.57
CA ALA A 174 -16.49 -10.84 -0.87
C ALA A 174 -17.93 -11.15 -1.31
N SER A 175 -18.54 -10.18 -1.99
CA SER A 175 -19.83 -10.31 -2.67
C SER A 175 -19.63 -10.69 -4.12
N VAL A 176 -20.16 -11.83 -4.53
CA VAL A 176 -20.06 -12.33 -5.90
C VAL A 176 -21.39 -12.20 -6.62
N ARG A 177 -21.34 -11.77 -7.88
CA ARG A 177 -22.49 -11.69 -8.79
C ARG A 177 -22.15 -12.34 -10.12
N ILE A 178 -23.01 -13.23 -10.58
CA ILE A 178 -22.95 -13.83 -11.92
C ILE A 178 -23.66 -12.89 -12.90
N GLY A 179 -22.93 -12.44 -13.90
CA GLY A 179 -23.41 -11.62 -15.00
C GLY A 179 -23.77 -12.46 -16.23
N PRO A 180 -23.98 -11.79 -17.38
CA PRO A 180 -24.33 -12.47 -18.62
C PRO A 180 -23.14 -13.23 -19.21
N THR A 181 -23.43 -14.16 -20.10
CA THR A 181 -22.42 -14.76 -20.98
C THR A 181 -22.24 -13.89 -22.22
N THR A 182 -21.01 -13.45 -22.47
CA THR A 182 -20.67 -12.51 -23.55
C THR A 182 -19.48 -13.00 -24.35
N ASN A 183 -19.34 -12.54 -25.59
CA ASN A 183 -18.16 -12.83 -26.40
C ASN A 183 -17.02 -11.92 -25.99
N VAL A 184 -15.94 -12.51 -25.49
CA VAL A 184 -14.75 -11.81 -25.00
C VAL A 184 -13.57 -12.14 -25.88
N ASP A 185 -12.85 -11.11 -26.31
CA ASP A 185 -11.62 -11.24 -27.10
C ASP A 185 -10.40 -11.48 -26.19
N LEU A 186 -9.68 -12.58 -26.43
CA LEU A 186 -8.45 -12.98 -25.78
C LEU A 186 -7.34 -13.05 -26.84
N PHE A 187 -6.70 -11.92 -27.14
CA PHE A 187 -5.64 -11.83 -28.17
C PHE A 187 -6.06 -12.33 -29.57
N GLY A 188 -7.25 -11.95 -30.01
CA GLY A 188 -7.86 -12.35 -31.28
C GLY A 188 -8.70 -13.62 -31.18
N ARG A 189 -8.64 -14.36 -30.05
CA ARG A 189 -9.49 -15.52 -29.79
C ARG A 189 -10.75 -15.08 -29.06
N VAL A 190 -11.87 -15.06 -29.78
CA VAL A 190 -13.18 -14.69 -29.20
C VAL A 190 -13.87 -15.92 -28.63
N LEU A 191 -14.16 -15.91 -27.32
CA LEU A 191 -14.84 -16.99 -26.62
C LEU A 191 -16.13 -16.51 -25.93
N PRO A 192 -17.19 -17.33 -25.89
CA PRO A 192 -18.35 -17.06 -25.04
C PRO A 192 -18.00 -17.36 -23.58
N LEU A 193 -17.94 -16.32 -22.75
CA LEU A 193 -17.54 -16.42 -21.33
C LEU A 193 -18.56 -15.75 -20.42
N THR A 194 -18.79 -16.34 -19.26
CA THR A 194 -19.69 -15.81 -18.23
C THR A 194 -18.96 -14.77 -17.40
N GLU A 195 -19.55 -13.58 -17.27
CA GLU A 195 -19.04 -12.54 -16.37
C GLU A 195 -19.29 -12.90 -14.91
N VAL A 196 -18.28 -12.72 -14.07
CA VAL A 196 -18.35 -12.88 -12.61
C VAL A 196 -17.74 -11.65 -11.96
N SER A 197 -18.57 -10.84 -11.33
CA SER A 197 -18.15 -9.65 -10.60
C SER A 197 -17.94 -9.99 -9.12
N VAL A 198 -16.82 -9.57 -8.56
CA VAL A 198 -16.50 -9.69 -7.13
C VAL A 198 -16.30 -8.31 -6.56
N SER A 199 -17.07 -7.97 -5.54
CA SER A 199 -16.91 -6.73 -4.78
C SER A 199 -16.46 -7.05 -3.37
N MET A 200 -15.42 -6.38 -2.90
CA MET A 200 -14.88 -6.50 -1.55
C MET A 200 -14.66 -5.12 -0.94
N GLN A 201 -14.77 -5.00 0.38
CA GLN A 201 -14.40 -3.78 1.09
C GLN A 201 -13.02 -3.93 1.68
N MET A 202 -12.15 -2.95 1.41
CA MET A 202 -10.80 -2.91 1.93
C MET A 202 -10.53 -1.48 2.39
N GLN A 203 -10.26 -1.32 3.70
CA GLN A 203 -9.97 -0.02 4.31
C GLN A 203 -10.99 1.09 3.94
N GLY A 204 -12.28 0.75 3.92
CA GLY A 204 -13.37 1.68 3.60
C GLY A 204 -13.58 1.98 2.11
N THR A 205 -12.78 1.38 1.23
CA THR A 205 -12.94 1.47 -0.23
C THR A 205 -13.51 0.17 -0.78
N THR A 206 -14.50 0.28 -1.67
CA THR A 206 -15.02 -0.89 -2.40
C THR A 206 -14.16 -1.15 -3.63
N PHE A 207 -13.53 -2.31 -3.66
CA PHE A 207 -12.83 -2.83 -4.83
C PHE A 207 -13.75 -3.80 -5.56
N THR A 208 -13.92 -3.58 -6.87
CA THR A 208 -14.70 -4.50 -7.72
C THR A 208 -13.83 -4.98 -8.86
N SER A 209 -13.71 -6.28 -8.97
CA SER A 209 -12.99 -6.99 -10.03
C SER A 209 -13.97 -7.80 -10.87
N VAL A 210 -13.69 -7.93 -12.16
CA VAL A 210 -14.55 -8.66 -13.09
C VAL A 210 -13.75 -9.77 -13.74
N SER A 211 -14.21 -11.01 -13.60
CA SER A 211 -13.64 -12.17 -14.28
C SER A 211 -14.58 -12.70 -15.35
N TYR A 212 -14.02 -13.17 -16.46
CA TYR A 212 -14.71 -13.86 -17.52
C TYR A 212 -14.27 -15.32 -17.48
N VAL A 213 -15.21 -16.19 -17.16
CA VAL A 213 -14.96 -17.62 -16.92
C VAL A 213 -15.62 -18.48 -17.98
N ASP A 214 -15.03 -19.64 -18.26
CA ASP A 214 -15.66 -20.66 -19.11
C ASP A 214 -16.68 -21.51 -18.32
N SER A 215 -17.27 -22.51 -18.99
CA SER A 215 -18.26 -23.42 -18.39
C SER A 215 -17.71 -24.29 -17.25
N GLU A 216 -16.39 -24.37 -17.10
CA GLU A 216 -15.70 -25.11 -16.04
C GLU A 216 -15.25 -24.19 -14.90
N LEU A 217 -15.76 -22.94 -14.85
CA LEU A 217 -15.41 -21.89 -13.88
C LEU A 217 -13.94 -21.44 -13.94
N LYS A 218 -13.21 -21.80 -15.00
CA LYS A 218 -11.83 -21.37 -15.20
C LYS A 218 -11.80 -19.96 -15.77
N ALA A 219 -11.05 -19.08 -15.11
CA ALA A 219 -10.90 -17.71 -15.53
C ALA A 219 -10.03 -17.64 -16.80
N GLN A 220 -10.57 -17.00 -17.83
CA GLN A 220 -9.87 -16.74 -19.08
C GLN A 220 -9.42 -15.28 -19.19
N LYS A 221 -10.12 -14.38 -18.51
CA LYS A 221 -9.72 -12.98 -18.35
C LYS A 221 -10.19 -12.44 -17.00
N THR A 222 -9.36 -11.69 -16.30
CA THR A 222 -9.74 -10.96 -15.10
C THR A 222 -9.30 -9.50 -15.24
N ILE A 223 -10.18 -8.56 -14.87
CA ILE A 223 -9.96 -7.12 -14.95
C ILE A 223 -10.10 -6.54 -13.55
N MET A 224 -9.09 -5.78 -13.12
CA MET A 224 -9.01 -5.22 -11.78
C MET A 224 -8.59 -3.75 -11.86
N PRO A 225 -9.37 -2.81 -11.28
CA PRO A 225 -8.95 -1.42 -11.18
C PRO A 225 -7.71 -1.28 -10.28
N MET A 226 -6.65 -0.65 -10.80
CA MET A 226 -5.39 -0.41 -10.10
C MET A 226 -4.77 0.90 -10.58
N MET A 227 -4.47 1.82 -9.67
CA MET A 227 -3.81 3.12 -9.94
C MET A 227 -4.47 3.94 -11.06
N GLY A 228 -5.81 3.95 -11.09
CA GLY A 228 -6.58 4.63 -12.14
C GLY A 228 -6.53 3.97 -13.53
N MET A 229 -5.96 2.76 -13.62
CA MET A 229 -5.89 1.91 -14.80
C MET A 229 -6.56 0.57 -14.53
N ASN A 230 -6.61 -0.29 -15.54
CA ASN A 230 -7.02 -1.68 -15.39
C ASN A 230 -5.78 -2.57 -15.49
N LEU A 231 -5.59 -3.39 -14.46
CA LEU A 231 -4.75 -4.57 -14.51
C LEU A 231 -5.58 -5.71 -15.12
N GLU A 232 -5.05 -6.36 -16.14
CA GLU A 232 -5.74 -7.45 -16.85
C GLU A 232 -4.90 -8.72 -16.79
N LEU A 233 -5.48 -9.81 -16.30
CA LEU A 233 -4.90 -11.14 -16.38
C LEU A 233 -5.59 -11.89 -17.50
N VAL A 234 -4.84 -12.28 -18.51
CA VAL A 234 -5.39 -12.95 -19.70
C VAL A 234 -4.75 -14.31 -19.85
N ALA A 235 -5.56 -15.37 -19.85
CA ALA A 235 -5.09 -16.74 -19.99
C ALA A 235 -4.37 -16.90 -21.33
N CYS A 236 -3.17 -17.46 -21.31
CA CYS A 236 -2.31 -17.63 -22.48
C CYS A 236 -1.46 -18.90 -22.35
N ASP A 237 -0.68 -19.21 -23.38
CA ASP A 237 0.31 -20.28 -23.29
C ASP A 237 1.53 -19.86 -22.46
N LYS A 238 2.26 -20.86 -21.95
CA LYS A 238 3.46 -20.67 -21.14
C LYS A 238 4.52 -19.81 -21.83
N ALA A 239 4.71 -19.97 -23.14
CA ALA A 239 5.76 -19.24 -23.86
C ALA A 239 5.43 -17.75 -23.95
N PHE A 240 4.17 -17.39 -24.19
CA PHE A 240 3.73 -16.00 -24.15
C PHE A 240 3.76 -15.43 -22.74
N ALA A 241 3.26 -16.14 -21.72
CA ALA A 241 3.33 -15.69 -20.32
C ALA A 241 4.77 -15.34 -19.91
N LEU A 242 5.72 -16.23 -20.20
CA LEU A 242 7.13 -16.07 -19.82
C LEU A 242 7.97 -15.23 -20.80
N SER A 243 7.35 -14.63 -21.82
CA SER A 243 8.02 -13.68 -22.73
C SER A 243 8.44 -12.39 -22.01
N GLU A 244 9.22 -11.55 -22.68
CA GLU A 244 9.68 -10.28 -22.11
C GLU A 244 8.53 -9.39 -21.65
N ASN A 245 8.78 -8.60 -20.60
CA ASN A 245 7.84 -7.63 -20.07
C ASN A 245 8.17 -6.24 -20.61
N ASP A 246 7.14 -5.50 -20.98
CA ASP A 246 7.14 -4.05 -21.10
C ASP A 246 7.24 -3.40 -19.73
N VAL A 247 7.79 -2.18 -19.68
CA VAL A 247 7.80 -1.34 -18.47
C VAL A 247 6.79 -0.22 -18.66
N VAL A 248 5.77 -0.21 -17.80
CA VAL A 248 4.81 0.90 -17.70
C VAL A 248 5.30 1.83 -16.59
N ASP A 249 5.54 3.11 -16.92
CA ASP A 249 5.94 4.11 -15.93
C ASP A 249 4.73 4.66 -15.17
N PHE A 250 4.75 4.52 -13.86
CA PHE A 250 3.69 4.97 -12.96
C PHE A 250 3.96 6.35 -12.38
N LEU A 251 5.19 6.86 -12.52
CA LEU A 251 5.59 8.09 -11.88
C LEU A 251 4.74 9.28 -12.34
N GLU A 252 4.39 9.33 -13.62
CA GLU A 252 3.52 10.38 -14.17
C GLU A 252 2.10 10.35 -13.59
N LYS A 253 1.58 9.17 -13.24
CA LYS A 253 0.24 9.01 -12.66
C LYS A 253 0.15 9.49 -11.22
N LEU A 254 1.30 9.61 -10.55
CA LEU A 254 1.42 10.17 -9.22
C LEU A 254 1.52 11.70 -9.22
N LEU A 255 1.44 12.35 -10.38
CA LEU A 255 1.56 13.81 -10.52
C LEU A 255 0.23 14.47 -10.87
N ILE A 256 -0.12 15.49 -10.09
CA ILE A 256 -1.25 16.38 -10.35
C ILE A 256 -0.69 17.75 -10.75
N PRO A 257 -1.05 18.30 -11.93
CA PRO A 257 -0.62 19.64 -12.30
C PRO A 257 -1.12 20.69 -11.30
N SER A 258 -0.23 21.60 -10.88
CA SER A 258 -0.62 22.79 -10.14
C SER A 258 -1.09 23.87 -11.10
N PRO A 259 -2.22 24.57 -10.84
CA PRO A 259 -2.67 25.68 -11.67
C PRO A 259 -1.75 26.92 -11.55
N VAL A 260 -0.95 27.00 -10.48
CA VAL A 260 -0.01 28.10 -10.21
C VAL A 260 1.27 27.59 -9.57
N ALA A 261 2.39 28.28 -9.80
CA ALA A 261 3.64 28.03 -9.08
C ALA A 261 3.49 28.49 -7.61
N LEU A 262 3.94 27.66 -6.67
CA LEU A 262 3.95 28.00 -5.25
C LEU A 262 5.31 28.59 -4.87
N LYS A 263 5.38 29.92 -4.84
CA LYS A 263 6.59 30.67 -4.47
C LYS A 263 6.57 31.05 -2.99
N ASP A 264 7.76 31.19 -2.41
CA ASP A 264 7.96 31.77 -1.09
C ASP A 264 7.19 31.07 0.05
N LEU A 265 7.13 29.73 0.01
CA LEU A 265 6.44 28.90 1.01
C LEU A 265 6.92 29.18 2.45
N SER A 266 8.19 29.54 2.63
CA SER A 266 8.77 29.92 3.92
C SER A 266 8.15 31.18 4.55
N SER A 267 7.49 32.03 3.75
CA SER A 267 6.81 33.25 4.19
C SER A 267 5.28 33.15 4.14
N THR A 268 4.76 31.97 3.83
CA THR A 268 3.33 31.70 3.70
C THR A 268 2.80 31.06 4.99
N GLU A 269 1.74 31.62 5.55
CA GLU A 269 1.12 31.11 6.78
C GLU A 269 0.24 29.91 6.53
N SER A 270 -0.57 29.98 5.47
CA SER A 270 -1.41 28.87 5.03
C SER A 270 -1.77 29.00 3.55
N ILE A 271 -2.16 27.87 2.96
CA ILE A 271 -2.61 27.79 1.57
C ILE A 271 -3.92 27.04 1.52
N THR A 272 -4.89 27.57 0.80
CA THR A 272 -6.17 26.92 0.54
C THR A 272 -6.23 26.39 -0.88
N TYR A 273 -6.40 25.08 -1.01
CA TYR A 273 -6.51 24.35 -2.25
C TYR A 273 -7.98 24.00 -2.53
N GLN A 274 -8.47 24.33 -3.72
CA GLN A 274 -9.77 23.87 -4.19
C GLN A 274 -9.58 22.63 -5.07
N LEU A 275 -9.94 21.47 -4.51
CA LEU A 275 -9.87 20.19 -5.19
C LEU A 275 -11.22 19.87 -5.81
N ALA A 276 -11.24 19.61 -7.11
CA ALA A 276 -12.44 19.24 -7.85
C ALA A 276 -12.40 17.75 -8.21
N PRO A 277 -13.22 16.90 -7.57
CA PRO A 277 -13.35 15.50 -7.94
C PRO A 277 -13.89 15.34 -9.37
N ALA A 278 -13.46 14.28 -10.05
CA ALA A 278 -14.02 13.86 -11.33
C ALA A 278 -15.50 13.44 -11.17
N ALA A 279 -16.26 13.49 -12.26
CA ALA A 279 -17.69 13.21 -12.25
C ALA A 279 -18.02 11.86 -11.58
N GLY A 280 -18.89 11.88 -10.58
CA GLY A 280 -19.31 10.68 -9.83
C GLY A 280 -18.29 10.15 -8.83
N LYS A 281 -17.14 10.82 -8.65
CA LYS A 281 -16.16 10.50 -7.61
C LYS A 281 -16.38 11.36 -6.38
N HIS A 282 -16.11 10.79 -5.21
CA HIS A 282 -16.11 11.50 -3.93
C HIS A 282 -14.70 11.46 -3.35
N LEU A 283 -14.23 12.61 -2.85
CA LEU A 283 -12.91 12.74 -2.26
C LEU A 283 -13.07 12.94 -0.75
N SER A 284 -12.55 12.00 0.03
CA SER A 284 -12.50 12.09 1.48
C SER A 284 -11.10 12.50 1.89
N ILE A 285 -10.97 13.66 2.53
CA ILE A 285 -9.68 14.19 3.00
C ILE A 285 -9.82 14.47 4.49
N PRO A 286 -8.86 14.01 5.32
CA PRO A 286 -8.92 14.23 6.76
C PRO A 286 -8.59 15.69 7.12
N SER A 287 -9.24 16.21 8.17
CA SER A 287 -8.73 17.37 8.89
C SER A 287 -7.72 16.91 9.95
N THR A 288 -6.65 17.67 10.13
CA THR A 288 -5.56 17.38 11.08
C THR A 288 -5.17 18.66 11.83
N ASP A 289 -4.16 18.58 12.69
CA ASP A 289 -3.60 19.78 13.32
C ASP A 289 -2.89 20.71 12.30
N ASN A 290 -2.59 20.20 11.10
CA ASN A 290 -1.89 20.91 10.02
C ASN A 290 -2.82 21.31 8.86
N GLN A 291 -4.08 20.88 8.84
CA GLN A 291 -5.03 21.27 7.79
C GLN A 291 -6.49 21.18 8.21
N THR A 292 -7.33 22.02 7.61
CA THR A 292 -8.79 21.95 7.75
C THR A 292 -9.45 21.68 6.40
N VAL A 293 -10.53 20.90 6.41
CA VAL A 293 -11.24 20.49 5.20
C VAL A 293 -12.69 20.97 5.24
N GLN A 294 -13.17 21.54 4.13
CA GLN A 294 -14.56 21.92 3.93
C GLN A 294 -15.06 21.42 2.59
N ILE A 295 -16.24 20.80 2.55
CA ILE A 295 -16.88 20.35 1.31
C ILE A 295 -17.92 21.40 0.90
N THR A 296 -17.82 21.88 -0.33
CA THR A 296 -18.74 22.88 -0.89
C THR A 296 -20.04 22.23 -1.38
N GLN A 297 -21.08 23.04 -1.64
CA GLN A 297 -22.38 22.53 -2.08
C GLN A 297 -22.32 21.80 -3.44
N ASP A 298 -21.38 22.18 -4.30
CA ASP A 298 -21.12 21.57 -5.61
C ASP A 298 -20.15 20.37 -5.53
N GLY A 299 -19.79 19.92 -4.31
CA GLY A 299 -19.01 18.72 -4.08
C GLY A 299 -17.49 18.88 -4.23
N LYS A 300 -16.99 20.12 -4.38
CA LYS A 300 -15.55 20.41 -4.31
C LYS A 300 -15.07 20.37 -2.88
N VAL A 301 -13.77 20.17 -2.71
CA VAL A 301 -13.13 20.08 -1.40
C VAL A 301 -12.13 21.23 -1.25
N LEU A 302 -12.39 22.12 -0.30
CA LEU A 302 -11.47 23.16 0.13
C LEU A 302 -10.58 22.61 1.23
N VAL A 303 -9.28 22.53 0.98
CA VAL A 303 -8.28 22.09 1.96
C VAL A 303 -7.39 23.28 2.29
N THR A 304 -7.49 23.79 3.52
CA THR A 304 -6.60 24.84 4.02
C THR A 304 -5.48 24.19 4.82
N VAL A 305 -4.27 24.17 4.27
CA VAL A 305 -3.07 23.67 4.94
C VAL A 305 -2.42 24.83 5.70
N ARG A 306 -2.29 24.65 7.01
CA ARG A 306 -1.68 25.58 7.94
C ARG A 306 -0.80 24.77 8.90
N PRO A 307 0.52 24.70 8.67
CA PRO A 307 1.42 23.96 9.54
C PRO A 307 1.29 24.36 11.00
N ALA A 308 1.15 23.37 11.88
CA ALA A 308 1.13 23.58 13.31
C ALA A 308 2.52 24.08 13.76
N PRO A 309 2.61 25.19 14.51
CA PRO A 309 3.89 25.71 14.96
C PRO A 309 4.53 24.71 15.94
N MET A 310 5.82 24.44 15.76
CA MET A 310 6.61 23.60 16.65
C MET A 310 6.64 24.20 18.06
N PRO A 311 6.06 23.54 19.08
CA PRO A 311 6.07 24.04 20.45
C PRO A 311 7.44 23.85 21.11
N SER A 312 7.65 24.43 22.29
CA SER A 312 8.90 24.30 23.06
C SER A 312 8.61 24.00 24.53
N GLY A 313 9.54 23.30 25.20
CA GLY A 313 9.47 23.05 26.65
C GLY A 313 8.80 21.74 27.06
N ASP A 314 8.33 20.95 26.09
CA ASP A 314 7.81 19.60 26.32
C ASP A 314 8.95 18.63 26.63
N LYS A 315 8.71 17.72 27.59
CA LYS A 315 9.74 16.79 28.06
C LYS A 315 9.64 15.42 27.38
N LEU A 316 10.79 14.89 27.00
CA LEU A 316 10.98 13.52 26.53
C LEU A 316 11.19 12.54 27.71
N PRO A 317 10.61 11.31 27.69
CA PRO A 317 9.61 10.80 26.75
C PRO A 317 8.20 11.33 27.06
N TYR A 318 7.27 11.15 26.12
CA TYR A 318 5.85 11.47 26.32
C TYR A 318 5.27 10.77 27.56
N ARG A 319 4.48 11.51 28.35
CA ARG A 319 3.89 11.03 29.63
C ARG A 319 2.38 11.19 29.71
N GLY A 320 1.72 11.46 28.59
CA GLY A 320 0.25 11.53 28.56
C GLY A 320 -0.39 10.15 28.64
N ASN A 321 -1.73 10.13 28.68
CA ASN A 321 -2.53 8.92 28.89
C ASN A 321 -3.63 8.71 27.85
N ASP A 322 -3.68 9.51 26.76
CA ASP A 322 -4.65 9.30 25.68
C ASP A 322 -4.31 7.98 24.96
N PRO A 323 -5.22 6.98 24.95
CA PRO A 323 -4.96 5.68 24.35
C PRO A 323 -4.54 5.75 22.88
N ARG A 324 -5.06 6.73 22.11
CA ARG A 324 -4.73 6.89 20.69
C ARG A 324 -3.31 7.39 20.50
N ILE A 325 -2.84 8.26 21.40
CA ILE A 325 -1.46 8.76 21.37
C ILE A 325 -0.50 7.69 21.88
N LEU A 326 -0.91 6.91 22.89
CA LEU A 326 -0.12 5.77 23.36
C LEU A 326 0.02 4.67 22.31
N GLU A 327 -0.99 4.47 21.45
CA GLU A 327 -0.88 3.55 20.32
C GLU A 327 0.23 3.96 19.36
N ALA A 328 0.36 5.27 19.09
CA ALA A 328 1.40 5.82 18.24
C ALA A 328 2.82 5.78 18.85
N LEU A 329 3.01 5.16 20.02
CA LEU A 329 4.31 4.81 20.59
C LEU A 329 4.70 3.35 20.34
N LYS A 330 3.73 2.48 20.07
CA LYS A 330 3.97 1.04 19.94
C LYS A 330 4.72 0.72 18.64
N PRO A 331 5.52 -0.36 18.61
CA PRO A 331 6.03 -0.87 17.37
C PRO A 331 4.88 -1.27 16.45
N ALA A 332 5.08 -1.10 15.15
CA ALA A 332 4.19 -1.59 14.11
C ALA A 332 5.02 -2.31 13.05
N GLN A 333 4.36 -3.01 12.14
CA GLN A 333 5.03 -3.83 11.14
C GLN A 333 6.10 -3.09 10.35
N TYR A 334 5.84 -1.83 9.95
CA TYR A 334 6.79 -0.99 9.21
C TYR A 334 7.57 0.00 10.08
N LEU A 335 7.23 0.06 11.35
CA LEU A 335 7.77 1.00 12.33
C LEU A 335 8.28 0.18 13.53
N GLN A 336 9.25 -0.70 13.28
CA GLN A 336 9.79 -1.62 14.29
C GLN A 336 10.63 -0.86 15.33
N SER A 337 9.99 0.02 16.10
CA SER A 337 10.60 0.92 17.08
C SER A 337 11.25 0.20 18.27
N ASP A 338 10.97 -1.08 18.43
CA ASP A 338 11.57 -2.01 19.39
C ASP A 338 12.81 -2.75 18.83
N ASN A 339 13.13 -2.57 17.54
CA ASN A 339 14.34 -3.12 16.93
C ASN A 339 15.60 -2.46 17.53
N ASN A 340 16.60 -3.27 17.89
CA ASN A 340 17.83 -2.80 18.55
C ASN A 340 18.60 -1.75 17.74
N GLN A 341 18.64 -1.90 16.41
CA GLN A 341 19.31 -0.94 15.54
C GLN A 341 18.56 0.39 15.49
N ILE A 342 17.23 0.35 15.38
CA ILE A 342 16.36 1.54 15.45
C ILE A 342 16.53 2.26 16.79
N ILE A 343 16.54 1.53 17.90
CA ILE A 343 16.80 2.11 19.23
C ILE A 343 18.18 2.76 19.30
N SER A 344 19.21 2.13 18.72
CA SER A 344 20.57 2.67 18.69
C SER A 344 20.64 3.96 17.87
N LEU A 345 20.07 3.97 16.66
CA LEU A 345 20.01 5.14 15.80
C LEU A 345 19.23 6.29 16.45
N ALA A 346 18.12 5.98 17.13
CA ALA A 346 17.32 7.00 17.82
C ALA A 346 18.11 7.67 18.93
N ARG A 347 18.87 6.90 19.71
CA ARG A 347 19.78 7.43 20.74
C ARG A 347 20.89 8.29 20.14
N GLN A 348 21.47 7.87 19.01
CA GLN A 348 22.48 8.64 18.30
C GLN A 348 21.93 9.97 17.79
N ALA A 349 20.75 9.96 17.18
CA ALA A 349 20.10 11.16 16.67
C ALA A 349 19.76 12.16 17.79
N VAL A 350 19.11 11.68 18.86
CA VAL A 350 18.62 12.54 19.95
C VAL A 350 19.77 13.06 20.83
N GLY A 351 20.77 12.22 21.10
CA GLY A 351 21.82 12.52 22.07
C GLY A 351 21.27 12.75 23.47
N ASP A 352 21.74 13.78 24.17
CA ASP A 352 21.38 14.05 25.57
C ASP A 352 20.13 14.93 25.76
N THR A 353 19.50 15.39 24.67
CA THR A 353 18.36 16.32 24.80
C THR A 353 17.22 15.70 25.59
N LYS A 354 16.50 16.56 26.31
CA LYS A 354 15.27 16.24 27.05
C LYS A 354 14.08 17.02 26.51
N ASP A 355 14.28 17.89 25.53
CA ASP A 355 13.22 18.65 24.87
C ASP A 355 12.70 17.85 23.67
N THR A 356 11.40 17.60 23.65
CA THR A 356 10.76 16.76 22.62
C THR A 356 10.86 17.39 21.22
N ALA A 357 10.76 18.72 21.11
CA ALA A 357 10.84 19.42 19.83
C ALA A 357 12.28 19.47 19.28
N GLU A 358 13.27 19.61 20.15
CA GLU A 358 14.69 19.44 19.78
C GLU A 358 14.97 17.99 19.33
N ALA A 359 14.47 16.98 20.07
CA ALA A 359 14.61 15.58 19.70
C ALA A 359 14.03 15.29 18.31
N ALA A 360 12.81 15.76 18.03
CA ALA A 360 12.15 15.57 16.74
C ALA A 360 12.93 16.19 15.57
N ARG A 361 13.42 17.43 15.72
CA ARG A 361 14.25 18.10 14.69
C ARG A 361 15.58 17.39 14.46
N LYS A 362 16.21 16.91 15.54
CA LYS A 362 17.45 16.13 15.43
C LYS A 362 17.22 14.82 14.69
N ILE A 363 16.10 14.13 14.94
CA ILE A 363 15.71 12.92 14.22
C ILE A 363 15.45 13.22 12.74
N GLU A 364 14.67 14.27 12.42
CA GLU A 364 14.40 14.69 11.04
C GLU A 364 15.71 14.92 10.26
N ASN A 365 16.64 15.69 10.83
CA ASN A 365 17.95 15.95 10.23
C ASN A 365 18.81 14.68 10.12
N PHE A 366 18.85 13.88 11.19
CA PHE A 366 19.63 12.65 11.21
C PHE A 366 19.21 11.68 10.11
N VAL A 367 17.90 11.50 9.90
CA VAL A 367 17.39 10.60 8.85
C VAL A 367 17.75 11.11 7.45
N ASN A 368 17.67 12.43 7.21
CA ASN A 368 18.09 13.03 5.94
C ASN A 368 19.56 12.75 5.60
N GLU A 369 20.42 12.76 6.61
CA GLU A 369 21.86 12.48 6.46
C GLU A 369 22.16 10.98 6.41
N TYR A 370 21.37 10.17 7.13
CA TYR A 370 21.54 8.72 7.22
C TYR A 370 21.22 8.02 5.89
N ILE A 371 20.16 8.44 5.21
CA ILE A 371 19.77 7.89 3.91
C ILE A 371 20.60 8.59 2.84
N THR A 372 21.72 7.99 2.45
CA THR A 372 22.64 8.56 1.46
C THR A 372 22.26 8.24 0.03
N GLU A 373 21.62 7.10 -0.20
CA GLU A 373 21.18 6.66 -1.53
C GLU A 373 19.71 7.02 -1.74
N LYS A 374 19.48 8.27 -2.18
CA LYS A 374 18.14 8.84 -2.42
C LYS A 374 17.71 8.59 -3.87
N ASN A 375 17.10 7.45 -4.13
CA ASN A 375 16.69 7.04 -5.48
C ASN A 375 15.31 6.35 -5.44
N LEU A 376 14.75 6.09 -6.63
CA LEU A 376 13.46 5.41 -6.78
C LEU A 376 13.60 3.88 -6.95
N SER A 377 14.74 3.28 -6.57
CA SER A 377 14.98 1.84 -6.79
C SER A 377 14.45 0.95 -5.68
N VAL A 378 14.13 1.52 -4.53
CA VAL A 378 13.38 0.82 -3.49
C VAL A 378 11.90 0.95 -3.81
N GLY A 379 11.18 -0.17 -3.88
CA GLY A 379 9.74 -0.17 -4.11
C GLY A 379 8.97 0.25 -2.86
N TYR A 380 9.28 -0.39 -1.74
CA TYR A 380 8.87 0.00 -0.40
C TYR A 380 9.74 -0.73 0.62
N ALA A 381 10.19 -0.06 1.67
CA ALA A 381 10.94 -0.70 2.75
C ALA A 381 10.46 -0.25 4.14
N SER A 382 10.55 -1.16 5.11
CA SER A 382 10.30 -0.93 6.53
C SER A 382 11.43 -0.15 7.20
N ALA A 383 11.15 0.45 8.36
CA ALA A 383 12.17 1.20 9.09
C ALA A 383 13.43 0.37 9.38
N ALA A 384 13.27 -0.92 9.71
CA ALA A 384 14.39 -1.83 9.93
C ALA A 384 15.22 -2.09 8.66
N GLU A 385 14.60 -2.25 7.49
CA GLU A 385 15.31 -2.35 6.20
C GLU A 385 16.11 -1.09 5.91
N VAL A 386 15.49 0.08 6.06
CA VAL A 386 16.12 1.37 5.78
C VAL A 386 17.28 1.62 6.74
N ALA A 387 17.12 1.23 8.01
CA ALA A 387 18.21 1.27 8.97
C ALA A 387 19.40 0.44 8.50
N LEU A 388 19.18 -0.74 7.90
CA LEU A 388 20.28 -1.58 7.41
C LEU A 388 20.91 -1.06 6.11
N SER A 389 20.12 -0.54 5.19
CA SER A 389 20.58 -0.17 3.84
C SER A 389 21.07 1.26 3.70
N GLY A 390 20.49 2.21 4.44
CA GLY A 390 20.71 3.65 4.21
C GLY A 390 20.23 4.13 2.83
N GLN A 391 19.25 3.44 2.24
CA GLN A 391 18.71 3.72 0.89
C GLN A 391 17.19 3.90 0.94
N GLY A 392 16.66 4.80 0.10
CA GLY A 392 15.22 4.92 -0.17
C GLY A 392 14.78 6.33 -0.57
N ASP A 393 13.48 6.49 -0.80
CA ASP A 393 12.83 7.76 -1.13
C ASP A 393 11.97 8.31 0.03
N CYS A 394 10.93 9.07 -0.27
CA CYS A 394 10.01 9.65 0.71
C CYS A 394 9.37 8.62 1.66
N THR A 395 9.02 7.42 1.19
CA THR A 395 8.43 6.38 2.03
C THR A 395 9.41 5.92 3.10
N GLU A 396 10.66 5.64 2.70
CA GLU A 396 11.72 5.19 3.59
C GLU A 396 12.15 6.26 4.59
N HIS A 397 12.22 7.53 4.17
CA HIS A 397 12.46 8.65 5.07
C HIS A 397 11.34 8.77 6.11
N ALA A 398 10.09 8.60 5.70
CA ALA A 398 8.94 8.70 6.60
C ALA A 398 8.91 7.55 7.63
N VAL A 399 9.05 6.29 7.20
CA VAL A 399 8.99 5.15 8.14
C VAL A 399 10.16 5.16 9.12
N LEU A 400 11.38 5.50 8.66
CA LEU A 400 12.54 5.57 9.55
C LEU A 400 12.38 6.72 10.56
N THR A 401 11.96 7.90 10.11
CA THR A 401 11.73 9.05 11.00
C THR A 401 10.68 8.72 12.07
N ALA A 402 9.55 8.13 11.70
CA ALA A 402 8.51 7.73 12.64
C ALA A 402 9.00 6.66 13.63
N ALA A 403 9.75 5.64 13.16
CA ALA A 403 10.29 4.60 14.03
C ALA A 403 11.32 5.14 15.03
N LEU A 404 12.22 6.04 14.61
CA LEU A 404 13.19 6.68 15.50
C LEU A 404 12.49 7.59 16.53
N CYS A 405 11.46 8.32 16.13
CA CYS A 405 10.62 9.10 17.06
C CYS A 405 10.00 8.19 18.13
N ARG A 406 9.36 7.09 17.73
CA ARG A 406 8.76 6.12 18.67
C ARG A 406 9.79 5.52 19.61
N ALA A 407 10.95 5.12 19.10
CA ALA A 407 12.04 4.55 19.89
C ALA A 407 12.62 5.56 20.90
N ALA A 408 12.60 6.86 20.57
CA ALA A 408 12.97 7.94 21.50
C ALA A 408 11.88 8.26 22.54
N GLY A 409 10.67 7.72 22.38
CA GLY A 409 9.52 7.99 23.25
C GLY A 409 8.69 9.21 22.81
N VAL A 410 8.74 9.57 21.53
CA VAL A 410 7.88 10.56 20.88
C VAL A 410 6.80 9.82 20.08
N PRO A 411 5.50 9.98 20.38
CA PRO A 411 4.44 9.37 19.59
C PRO A 411 4.52 9.89 18.15
N ALA A 412 4.52 9.00 17.17
CA ALA A 412 4.67 9.37 15.77
C ALA A 412 3.81 8.50 14.85
N ARG A 413 3.40 9.04 13.71
CA ARG A 413 2.64 8.36 12.66
C ARG A 413 3.16 8.74 11.29
N VAL A 414 2.91 7.89 10.30
CA VAL A 414 3.26 8.17 8.90
C VAL A 414 2.05 8.81 8.22
N VAL A 415 2.32 9.75 7.34
CA VAL A 415 1.34 10.44 6.53
C VAL A 415 1.61 10.12 5.06
N SER A 416 0.57 9.69 4.35
CA SER A 416 0.55 9.54 2.90
C SER A 416 -0.23 10.73 2.33
N GLY A 417 0.38 11.49 1.42
CA GLY A 417 -0.25 12.68 0.88
C GLY A 417 0.40 13.17 -0.39
N ILE A 418 0.16 14.44 -0.72
CA ILE A 418 0.81 15.08 -1.87
C ILE A 418 1.59 16.30 -1.43
N VAL A 419 2.67 16.57 -2.14
CA VAL A 419 3.50 17.76 -1.92
C VAL A 419 3.75 18.48 -3.22
N TYR A 420 3.85 19.79 -3.17
CA TYR A 420 4.30 20.58 -4.31
C TYR A 420 5.77 20.32 -4.64
N ILE A 421 6.06 20.21 -5.93
CA ILE A 421 7.38 20.01 -6.49
C ILE A 421 7.54 20.95 -7.70
N GLU A 422 8.55 21.82 -7.65
CA GLU A 422 8.82 22.79 -8.71
C GLU A 422 9.21 22.13 -10.03
N ASP A 423 10.05 21.09 -9.97
CA ASP A 423 10.49 20.30 -11.12
C ASP A 423 10.65 18.83 -10.70
N PHE A 424 9.97 17.93 -11.41
CA PHE A 424 10.07 16.50 -11.20
C PHE A 424 9.89 15.75 -12.52
N ALA A 425 10.88 14.92 -12.88
CA ALA A 425 10.87 14.14 -14.12
C ALA A 425 10.56 14.99 -15.38
N GLY A 426 11.04 16.24 -15.44
CA GLY A 426 10.81 17.15 -16.58
C GLY A 426 9.42 17.81 -16.58
N ARG A 427 8.62 17.62 -15.53
CA ARG A 427 7.34 18.28 -15.31
C ARG A 427 7.52 19.38 -14.28
N LYS A 428 6.98 20.56 -14.57
CA LYS A 428 7.06 21.73 -13.69
C LYS A 428 5.76 21.96 -12.97
N ASP A 429 5.86 22.51 -11.78
CA ASP A 429 4.73 22.95 -10.96
C ASP A 429 3.69 21.84 -10.78
N VAL A 430 4.11 20.74 -10.15
CA VAL A 430 3.26 19.56 -9.92
C VAL A 430 3.12 19.27 -8.45
N PHE A 431 2.03 18.61 -8.09
CA PHE A 431 1.88 17.92 -6.82
C PHE A 431 2.18 16.45 -7.03
N GLY A 432 3.17 15.93 -6.33
CA GLY A 432 3.53 14.51 -6.37
C GLY A 432 3.05 13.77 -5.14
N GLY A 433 2.68 12.49 -5.31
CA GLY A 433 2.53 11.56 -4.19
C GLY A 433 3.79 11.56 -3.31
N HIS A 434 3.61 11.67 -2.00
CA HIS A 434 4.68 11.86 -1.02
C HIS A 434 4.32 11.23 0.32
N ALA A 435 5.33 10.92 1.11
CA ALA A 435 5.16 10.44 2.49
C ALA A 435 6.03 11.24 3.45
N TRP A 436 5.51 11.50 4.64
CA TRP A 436 6.24 12.19 5.72
C TRP A 436 5.80 11.69 7.10
N THR A 437 6.42 12.19 8.16
CA THR A 437 6.07 11.83 9.54
C THR A 437 5.30 12.96 10.22
N GLU A 438 4.32 12.62 11.05
CA GLU A 438 3.81 13.53 12.07
C GLU A 438 4.19 13.03 13.47
N ALA A 439 4.77 13.90 14.29
CA ALA A 439 5.12 13.63 15.69
C ALA A 439 4.20 14.40 16.65
N TYR A 440 3.75 13.76 17.72
CA TYR A 440 2.87 14.40 18.71
C TYR A 440 3.68 15.19 19.74
N ILE A 441 3.65 16.51 19.65
CA ILE A 441 4.45 17.44 20.45
C ILE A 441 3.57 18.62 20.88
N GLY A 442 3.58 18.99 22.16
CA GLY A 442 2.80 20.11 22.71
C GLY A 442 1.30 19.98 22.52
N GLY A 443 0.80 18.74 22.49
CA GLY A 443 -0.63 18.45 22.29
C GLY A 443 -1.09 18.45 20.84
N LYS A 444 -0.18 18.56 19.86
CA LYS A 444 -0.49 18.61 18.42
C LYS A 444 0.37 17.64 17.62
N TRP A 445 -0.15 17.17 16.49
CA TRP A 445 0.63 16.49 15.47
C TRP A 445 1.42 17.51 14.64
N ILE A 446 2.75 17.45 14.72
CA ILE A 446 3.67 18.33 14.01
C ILE A 446 4.30 17.56 12.85
N GLY A 447 4.21 18.11 11.63
CA GLY A 447 4.81 17.52 10.44
C GLY A 447 6.35 17.59 10.46
N LEU A 448 6.99 16.51 10.02
CA LEU A 448 8.42 16.34 9.84
C LEU A 448 8.64 15.71 8.46
N ASP A 449 9.31 16.40 7.56
CA ASP A 449 9.67 15.87 6.24
C ASP A 449 11.19 15.74 6.14
N ALA A 450 11.68 14.56 6.52
CA ALA A 450 13.11 14.25 6.48
C ALA A 450 13.68 14.25 5.05
N THR A 451 12.87 14.22 3.98
CA THR A 451 13.40 14.36 2.61
C THR A 451 13.90 15.78 2.33
N ARG A 452 13.29 16.77 2.99
CA ARG A 452 13.53 18.22 2.83
C ARG A 452 14.10 18.87 4.09
N ALA A 453 14.69 18.09 4.98
CA ALA A 453 15.28 18.60 6.22
C ALA A 453 16.38 19.67 5.95
N PRO A 454 16.58 20.63 6.87
CA PRO A 454 15.84 20.83 8.12
C PRO A 454 14.47 21.52 7.92
N ALA A 455 13.49 21.19 8.78
CA ALA A 455 12.15 21.79 8.78
C ALA A 455 11.45 21.68 7.41
N GLY A 456 11.38 20.45 6.90
CA GLY A 456 10.94 20.18 5.52
C GLY A 456 9.43 20.31 5.30
N PHE A 457 8.63 20.34 6.37
CA PHE A 457 7.17 20.40 6.30
C PHE A 457 6.66 21.85 6.21
N ASP A 458 5.81 22.14 5.23
CA ASP A 458 5.34 23.49 4.90
C ASP A 458 3.89 23.48 4.35
N PRO A 459 3.29 24.66 4.03
CA PRO A 459 1.93 24.71 3.49
C PRO A 459 1.72 24.00 2.13
N GLY A 460 2.80 23.62 1.43
CA GLY A 460 2.77 22.85 0.19
C GLY A 460 2.42 21.37 0.37
N HIS A 461 2.22 20.90 1.60
CA HIS A 461 1.90 19.51 1.95
C HIS A 461 0.41 19.32 2.21
N ILE A 462 -0.27 18.48 1.42
CA ILE A 462 -1.68 18.14 1.61
C ILE A 462 -1.79 16.70 2.10
N THR A 463 -2.27 16.52 3.33
CA THR A 463 -2.52 15.21 3.96
C THR A 463 -3.69 14.52 3.28
N MET A 464 -3.50 13.28 2.85
CA MET A 464 -4.56 12.45 2.25
C MET A 464 -4.96 11.28 3.17
N ALA A 465 -3.99 10.65 3.83
CA ALA A 465 -4.20 9.55 4.77
C ALA A 465 -3.15 9.57 5.88
N VAL A 466 -3.47 8.99 7.04
CA VAL A 466 -2.55 8.84 8.17
C VAL A 466 -2.59 7.39 8.64
N GLY A 467 -1.42 6.84 8.95
CA GLY A 467 -1.29 5.43 9.29
C GLY A 467 0.02 5.07 9.97
N ASN A 468 0.35 3.78 9.93
CA ASN A 468 1.54 3.21 10.55
C ASN A 468 2.62 2.86 9.52
N GLY A 469 2.60 3.50 8.35
CA GLY A 469 3.57 3.27 7.28
C GLY A 469 3.32 1.98 6.52
N ASP A 470 2.06 1.55 6.43
CA ASP A 470 1.70 0.41 5.61
C ASP A 470 1.72 0.82 4.12
N PRO A 471 2.31 0.02 3.21
CA PRO A 471 2.23 0.25 1.77
C PRO A 471 0.79 0.49 1.29
N ALA A 472 -0.18 -0.19 1.90
CA ALA A 472 -1.61 -0.01 1.68
C ALA A 472 -2.05 1.46 1.69
N ASP A 473 -1.61 2.20 2.70
CA ASP A 473 -2.00 3.59 2.91
C ASP A 473 -1.51 4.47 1.75
N PHE A 474 -0.28 4.21 1.28
CA PHE A 474 0.34 4.94 0.18
C PHE A 474 -0.31 4.59 -1.17
N PHE A 475 -0.54 3.30 -1.43
CA PHE A 475 -1.18 2.86 -2.67
C PHE A 475 -2.66 3.26 -2.76
N ALA A 476 -3.39 3.25 -1.65
CA ALA A 476 -4.74 3.78 -1.59
C ALA A 476 -4.77 5.27 -1.96
N MET A 477 -3.79 6.05 -1.48
CA MET A 477 -3.61 7.43 -1.92
C MET A 477 -3.28 7.53 -3.41
N ALA A 478 -2.40 6.68 -3.95
CA ALA A 478 -2.03 6.70 -5.37
C ALA A 478 -3.24 6.49 -6.28
N ASN A 479 -4.18 5.62 -5.86
CA ASN A 479 -5.41 5.34 -6.60
C ASN A 479 -6.32 6.57 -6.75
N ILE A 480 -6.30 7.50 -5.80
CA ILE A 480 -7.18 8.68 -5.82
C ILE A 480 -6.57 9.89 -6.54
N LEU A 481 -5.25 9.92 -6.80
CA LEU A 481 -4.60 11.04 -7.50
C LEU A 481 -5.15 11.27 -8.91
N GLY A 482 -5.60 10.22 -9.59
CA GLY A 482 -6.28 10.32 -10.88
C GLY A 482 -7.73 10.77 -10.82
N TYR A 483 -8.31 10.98 -9.63
CA TYR A 483 -9.75 11.24 -9.45
C TYR A 483 -10.09 12.70 -9.17
N PHE A 484 -9.13 13.60 -9.10
CA PHE A 484 -9.39 15.02 -8.89
C PHE A 484 -8.33 15.89 -9.56
N LYS A 485 -8.60 17.18 -9.63
CA LYS A 485 -7.65 18.22 -10.04
C LYS A 485 -7.64 19.35 -9.02
N ILE A 486 -6.55 20.10 -8.96
CA ILE A 486 -6.47 21.35 -8.20
C ILE A 486 -6.92 22.47 -9.15
N GLU A 487 -8.08 23.08 -8.88
CA GLU A 487 -8.62 24.14 -9.74
C GLU A 487 -8.10 25.53 -9.35
N GLU A 488 -8.04 25.79 -8.04
CA GLU A 488 -7.68 27.11 -7.50
C GLU A 488 -6.77 26.95 -6.27
N ILE A 489 -5.86 27.91 -6.08
CA ILE A 489 -4.94 27.98 -4.94
C ILE A 489 -4.98 29.42 -4.41
N THR A 490 -5.24 29.57 -3.11
CA THR A 490 -5.27 30.86 -2.42
C THR A 490 -4.24 30.90 -1.31
N PHE A 491 -3.42 31.95 -1.27
CA PHE A 491 -2.32 32.11 -0.31
C PHE A 491 -2.73 33.05 0.82
N GLU A 492 -2.35 32.71 2.04
CA GLU A 492 -2.39 33.60 3.19
C GLU A 492 -0.96 33.88 3.66
N PRO A 493 -0.46 35.13 3.55
CA PRO A 493 0.91 35.47 3.93
C PRO A 493 1.09 35.47 5.45
N ALA A 494 2.29 35.14 5.92
CA ALA A 494 2.63 35.25 7.34
C ALA A 494 2.51 36.70 7.82
N ALA A 495 1.95 36.88 9.03
CA ALA A 495 1.70 38.18 9.65
C ALA A 495 2.92 39.15 9.70
N SER A 496 4.17 38.67 9.54
CA SER A 496 5.37 39.51 9.50
C SER A 496 5.71 40.12 8.13
N ALA A 497 5.05 39.71 7.04
CA ALA A 497 5.32 40.24 5.69
C ALA A 497 4.59 41.58 5.39
N ALA A 498 3.67 42.02 6.26
CA ALA A 498 2.89 43.24 6.07
C ALA A 498 3.64 44.56 6.43
N VAL A 499 4.87 44.47 6.97
CA VAL A 499 5.69 45.63 7.36
C VAL A 499 6.80 45.85 6.32
N GLY A 500 6.43 46.14 5.08
CA GLY A 500 7.43 46.33 4.01
C GLY A 500 6.95 46.97 2.71
N MET A 501 5.68 47.37 2.61
CA MET A 501 5.20 48.16 1.47
C MET A 501 4.47 49.40 1.98
N LYS A 502 5.24 50.48 2.19
CA LYS A 502 4.75 51.85 2.18
C LYS A 502 5.67 52.70 1.33
#